data_AF-A0AAW2VZE5-F1
#
_entry.id   AF-A0AAW2VZE5-F1
#
_cell.length_a   1.000
_cell.length_b   1.000
_cell.length_c   1.000
_cell.angle_alpha   90.00
_cell.angle_beta   90.00
_cell.angle_gamma   90.00
#
_symmetry.space_group_name_H-M   'P 1'
#
loop_
_entity.id
_entity.type
_entity.pdbx_description
1 polymer ?
#
loop_
_entity_poly.entity_id
_entity_poly.type
_entity_poly.pdbx_seq_one_letter_code
_entity_poly.pdbx_strand_id
1 'polypeptide(L)' 'MTTILLARLIQGFSWTAPSNDPSNIDLVESNGDLLMAKPLIAHAVPRLEPKVYLKLM' A
#
# COMPACT_ATOMS: atom_id res chain seq x y z
N MET A 1 10.30 13.84 -5.93
CA MET A 1 10.32 12.55 -6.68
C MET A 1 9.42 11.47 -6.06
N THR A 2 8.44 11.83 -5.22
CA THR A 2 7.53 10.87 -4.54
C THR A 2 6.38 10.38 -5.44
N THR A 3 5.98 11.19 -6.43
CA THR A 3 4.89 10.89 -7.37
C THR A 3 5.18 9.70 -8.27
N ILE A 4 6.41 9.59 -8.79
CA ILE A 4 6.82 8.46 -9.65
C ILE A 4 6.83 7.16 -8.84
N LEU A 5 7.37 7.19 -7.62
CA LEU A 5 7.39 6.03 -6.73
C LEU A 5 5.95 5.56 -6.42
N LEU A 6 5.08 6.49 -6.02
CA LEU A 6 3.67 6.19 -5.74
C LEU A 6 2.96 5.60 -6.96
N ALA A 7 3.17 6.17 -8.15
CA ALA A 7 2.59 5.65 -9.38
C ALA A 7 3.04 4.20 -9.68
N ARG A 8 4.32 3.88 -9.44
CA ARG A 8 4.84 2.52 -9.62
C ARG A 8 4.23 1.53 -8.63
N LEU A 9 4.04 1.94 -7.37
CA LEU A 9 3.37 1.13 -6.35
C LEU A 9 1.89 0.85 -6.68
N ILE A 10 1.16 1.87 -7.13
CA ILE A 10 -0.25 1.72 -7.54
C ILE A 10 -0.38 0.86 -8.80
N GLN A 11 0.54 1.02 -9.74
CA GLN A 11 0.54 0.27 -10.99
C GLN A 11 0.89 -1.22 -10.78
N GLY A 12 1.92 -1.50 -9.97
CA GLY A 12 2.50 -2.84 -9.84
C GLY A 12 1.76 -3.80 -8.90
N PHE A 13 0.92 -3.28 -8.01
CA PHE A 13 0.31 -4.07 -6.93
C PHE A 13 -1.20 -3.86 -6.84
N SER A 14 -1.91 -4.93 -6.51
CA SER A 14 -3.28 -4.88 -6.02
C SER A 14 -3.25 -4.70 -4.50
N TRP A 15 -4.10 -3.83 -3.97
CA TRP A 15 -4.09 -3.45 -2.57
C TRP A 15 -5.38 -3.91 -1.89
N THR A 16 -5.28 -4.50 -0.70
CA THR A 16 -6.43 -4.89 0.13
C THR A 16 -6.23 -4.42 1.56
N ALA A 17 -7.33 -4.21 2.27
CA ALA A 17 -7.26 -3.97 3.71
C ALA A 17 -6.65 -5.19 4.44
N PRO A 18 -5.91 -4.97 5.54
CA PRO A 18 -5.42 -6.07 6.35
C PRO A 18 -6.57 -6.86 6.97
N SER A 19 -6.51 -8.19 6.91
CA SER A 19 -7.59 -9.09 7.33
C SER A 19 -7.94 -9.00 8.81
N ASN A 20 -7.01 -8.52 9.65
CA ASN A 20 -7.22 -8.40 11.09
C ASN A 20 -8.19 -7.28 11.46
N ASP A 21 -8.36 -6.26 10.59
CA ASP A 21 -9.24 -5.13 10.90
C ASP A 21 -9.64 -4.32 9.66
N PRO A 22 -10.56 -4.85 8.83
CA PRO A 22 -11.04 -4.16 7.62
C PRO A 22 -11.78 -2.84 7.93
N SER A 23 -12.19 -2.61 9.18
CA SER A 23 -12.85 -1.39 9.68
C SER A 23 -11.90 -0.31 10.20
N ASN A 24 -10.60 -0.56 10.33
CA ASN A 24 -9.65 0.30 11.05
C ASN A 24 -8.69 1.07 10.14
N ILE A 25 -9.07 1.27 8.87
CA ILE A 25 -8.45 2.32 8.08
C ILE A 25 -9.02 3.65 8.57
N ASP A 26 -8.35 4.20 9.58
CA ASP A 26 -8.69 5.45 10.24
C ASP A 26 -7.90 6.59 9.59
N LEU A 27 -8.58 7.42 8.80
CA LEU A 27 -7.97 8.52 8.04
C LEU A 27 -7.93 9.84 8.83
N VAL A 28 -7.80 9.77 10.15
CA VAL A 28 -7.73 10.93 11.03
C VAL A 28 -6.34 11.59 10.93
N GLU A 29 -6.33 12.92 10.82
CA GLU A 29 -5.12 13.74 10.84
C GLU A 29 -4.51 13.80 12.25
N SER A 30 -3.18 13.81 12.31
CA SER A 30 -2.45 13.98 13.57
C SER A 30 -2.57 15.44 14.05
N ASN A 31 -2.57 15.63 15.37
CA ASN A 31 -2.73 16.96 15.93
C ASN A 31 -1.41 17.75 15.82
N GLY A 32 -1.38 18.74 14.92
CA GLY A 32 -0.28 19.69 14.81
C GLY A 32 0.74 19.38 13.70
N ASP A 33 0.45 18.43 12.82
CA ASP A 33 1.23 18.17 11.60
C ASP A 33 0.30 17.76 10.43
N LEU A 34 0.88 17.50 9.26
CA LEU A 34 0.17 17.10 8.04
C LEU A 34 0.15 15.57 7.83
N LEU A 35 0.41 14.79 8.88
CA LEU A 35 0.49 13.33 8.84
C LEU A 35 -0.80 12.72 9.39
N MET A 36 -0.96 11.42 9.19
CA MET A 36 -2.08 10.67 9.77
C MET A 36 -1.78 10.33 11.24
N ALA A 37 -2.80 10.39 12.10
CA ALA A 37 -2.72 10.02 13.50
C ALA A 37 -2.35 8.54 13.70
N LYS A 38 -2.74 7.69 12.75
CA LYS A 38 -2.34 6.28 12.66
C LYS A 38 -1.76 6.01 11.27
N PRO A 39 -0.75 5.14 11.14
CA PRO A 39 -0.20 4.79 9.84
C PRO A 39 -1.24 4.08 8.96
N LEU A 40 -1.27 4.40 7.66
CA LEU A 40 -2.07 3.68 6.68
C LEU A 40 -1.42 2.32 6.36
N ILE A 41 -2.07 1.23 6.74
CA ILE A 41 -1.60 -0.13 6.49
C ILE A 41 -2.48 -0.79 5.41
N ALA A 42 -1.84 -1.38 4.40
CA ALA A 42 -2.51 -2.14 3.36
C ALA A 42 -1.65 -3.33 2.92
N HIS A 43 -2.30 -4.42 2.52
CA HIS A 43 -1.63 -5.59 1.95
C HIS A 43 -1.47 -5.41 0.45
N ALA A 44 -0.23 -5.50 -0.05
CA ALA A 44 0.09 -5.41 -1.46
C ALA A 44 0.33 -6.81 -2.05
N VAL A 45 -0.36 -7.13 -3.14
CA VAL A 45 -0.15 -8.36 -3.92
C VAL A 45 0.36 -7.97 -5.31
N PRO A 46 1.50 -8.51 -5.77
CA PRO A 46 2.02 -8.21 -7.10
C PRO A 46 1.00 -8.60 -8.19
N ARG A 47 0.79 -7.74 -9.18
CA ARG A 47 -0.17 -8.00 -10.27
C ARG A 47 0.38 -8.89 -11.38
N LEU A 48 1.70 -9.00 -11.50
CA LEU A 48 2.29 -9.90 -12.47
C LEU A 48 2.15 -11.35 -11.99
N GLU A 49 2.05 -12.26 -12.95
CA GLU A 49 2.01 -13.69 -12.66
C GLU A 49 3.30 -14.16 -11.94
N PRO A 50 3.20 -15.07 -10.95
CA PRO A 50 4.35 -15.58 -10.20
C PRO A 50 5.50 -16.07 -11.09
N LYS A 51 5.17 -16.69 -12.23
CA LYS A 51 6.14 -17.18 -13.22
C LYS A 51 7.11 -16.11 -13.75
N VAL A 52 6.69 -14.84 -13.78
CA VAL A 52 7.52 -13.73 -14.22
C VAL A 52 8.63 -13.45 -13.19
N TYR A 53 8.30 -13.59 -11.90
CA TYR A 53 9.26 -13.41 -10.81
C TYR A 53 10.19 -14.62 -10.66
N LEU A 54 9.69 -15.83 -10.89
CA LEU A 54 10.51 -17.05 -10.88
C LEU A 54 11.57 -17.09 -11.98
N LYS A 55 11.38 -16.34 -13.08
CA LYS A 55 12.38 -16.20 -14.14
C LYS A 55 13.51 -15.23 -13.79
N LEU A 56 13.36 -14.44 -12.72
CA LEU A 56 14.33 -13.44 -12.27
C LEU A 56 15.21 -13.94 -11.11
N MET A 57 14.87 -15.11 -10.53
CA MET A 57 15.69 -15.85 -9.55
C MET A 57 16.43 -16.99 -10.24
#